data_AF-A0A1H0RBY1-F1
#
_entry.id   AF-A0A1H0RBY1-F1
#
_cell.length_a   1.000
_cell.length_b   1.000
_cell.length_c   1.000
_cell.angle_alpha   90.00
_cell.angle_beta   90.00
_cell.angle_gamma   90.00
#
_symmetry.space_group_name_H-M   'P 1'
#
loop_
_entity.id
_entity.type
_entity.pdbx_description
1 polymer ?
#
loop_
_entity_poly.entity_id
_entity_poly.type
_entity_poly.pdbx_seq_one_letter_code
_entity_poly.pdbx_strand_id
1 'polypeptide(L)'
;MARRPEVFVRPLSMEERRKLARIGRTANDPVRLRRAIVVLMSAQGQAVPDITSLMQFSADYVRDVIHAFNERGLAALAPKRSGGRPRTIGEQIRRRICLIARTSPASWGITTFSTR
;
A
#
# COMPACT_ATOMS: atom_id res chain seq x y z
N MET A 1 34.35 7.08 8.68
CA MET A 1 33.10 6.62 8.04
C MET A 1 31.94 7.24 8.80
N ALA A 2 31.13 8.07 8.16
CA ALA A 2 30.06 8.80 8.85
C ALA A 2 29.01 7.80 9.36
N ARG A 3 28.83 7.72 10.69
CA ARG A 3 27.72 6.99 11.30
C ARG A 3 26.43 7.64 10.79
N ARG A 4 25.75 6.98 9.86
CA ARG A 4 24.44 7.41 9.37
C ARG A 4 23.48 7.46 10.56
N PRO A 5 22.55 8.44 10.61
CA PRO A 5 21.58 8.50 11.69
C PRO A 5 20.80 7.18 11.72
N GLU A 6 21.01 6.40 12.76
CA GLU A 6 20.29 5.16 13.00
C GLU A 6 18.87 5.57 13.39
N VAL A 7 17.97 5.60 12.41
CA VAL A 7 16.56 5.90 12.62
C VAL A 7 15.96 4.70 13.33
N PHE A 8 15.50 4.90 14.57
CA PHE A 8 14.84 3.89 15.37
C PHE A 8 13.39 4.27 15.70
N VAL A 9 12.59 3.26 16.00
CA VAL A 9 11.24 3.45 16.53
C VAL A 9 11.32 4.04 17.93
N ARG A 10 10.44 5.01 18.24
CA ARG A 10 10.29 5.58 19.58
C ARG A 10 9.95 4.48 20.60
N PRO A 11 10.18 4.69 21.90
CA PRO A 11 9.77 3.73 22.92
C PRO A 11 8.29 3.32 22.76
N LEU A 12 8.07 2.01 22.65
CA LEU A 12 6.74 1.43 22.52
C LEU A 12 6.09 1.30 23.90
N SER A 13 4.85 1.74 24.02
CA SER A 13 4.03 1.47 25.21
C SER A 13 3.70 -0.02 25.31
N MET A 14 3.34 -0.50 26.50
CA MET A 14 2.96 -1.91 26.70
C MET A 14 1.75 -2.29 25.85
N GLU A 15 0.80 -1.37 25.63
CA GLU A 15 -0.34 -1.61 24.76
C GLU A 15 0.05 -1.74 23.29
N GLU A 16 0.97 -0.89 22.83
CA GLU A 16 1.48 -0.91 21.46
C GLU A 16 2.22 -2.22 21.18
N ARG A 17 3.05 -2.67 22.13
CA ARG A 17 3.75 -3.98 22.03
C ARG A 17 2.77 -5.14 21.93
N ARG A 18 1.73 -5.16 22.78
CA ARG A 18 0.68 -6.20 22.74
C ARG A 18 -0.07 -6.19 21.41
N LYS A 19 -0.47 -5.01 20.92
CA LYS A 19 -1.18 -4.86 19.65
C LYS A 19 -0.29 -5.25 18.45
N LEU A 20 0.98 -4.86 18.43
CA LEU A 20 1.95 -5.26 17.40
C LEU A 20 2.16 -6.78 17.37
N ALA A 21 2.34 -7.42 18.53
CA ALA A 21 2.48 -8.87 18.61
C ALA A 21 1.22 -9.60 18.11
N ARG A 22 0.02 -9.06 18.39
CA ARG A 22 -1.24 -9.60 17.86
C ARG A 22 -1.35 -9.41 16.35
N ILE A 23 -0.97 -8.24 15.82
CA ILE A 23 -0.96 -7.96 14.38
C ILE A 23 0.00 -8.90 13.66
N GLY A 24 1.20 -9.15 14.21
CA GLY A 24 2.17 -10.08 13.65
C GLY A 24 1.64 -11.53 13.51
N ARG A 25 0.67 -11.94 14.33
CA ARG A 25 0.08 -13.29 14.31
C ARG A 25 -1.22 -13.40 13.54
N THR A 26 -2.01 -12.32 13.47
CA THR A 26 -3.41 -12.37 13.01
C THR A 26 -3.68 -11.50 11.77
N ALA A 27 -2.73 -10.67 11.34
CA ALA A 27 -2.96 -9.79 10.19
C ALA A 27 -3.09 -10.58 8.89
N ASN A 28 -4.26 -10.46 8.26
CA ASN A 28 -4.51 -11.01 6.91
C ASN A 28 -3.98 -10.07 5.80
N ASP A 29 -3.74 -8.80 6.13
CA ASP A 29 -3.19 -7.82 5.18
C ASP A 29 -1.65 -7.89 5.16
N PRO A 30 -1.03 -8.20 4.00
CA PRO A 30 0.41 -8.40 3.91
C PRO A 30 1.21 -7.11 4.13
N VAL A 31 0.65 -5.94 3.80
CA VAL A 31 1.31 -4.65 4.02
C VAL A 31 1.36 -4.35 5.51
N ARG A 32 0.24 -4.54 6.20
CA ARG A 32 0.13 -4.35 7.65
C ARG A 32 1.07 -5.30 8.40
N LEU A 33 1.16 -6.55 7.97
CA LEU A 33 2.08 -7.54 8.55
C LEU A 33 3.54 -7.11 8.39
N ARG A 34 3.99 -6.79 7.16
CA ARG A 34 5.38 -6.38 6.89
C ARG A 34 5.78 -5.14 7.69
N ARG A 35 4.90 -4.13 7.75
CA ARG A 35 5.14 -2.92 8.54
C ARG A 35 5.26 -3.22 10.03
N ALA A 36 4.43 -4.11 10.57
CA ALA A 36 4.51 -4.51 11.97
C ALA A 36 5.82 -5.23 12.30
N ILE A 37 6.30 -6.11 11.41
CA ILE A 37 7.58 -6.81 11.58
C ILE A 37 8.75 -5.82 11.59
N VAL A 38 8.79 -4.86 10.66
CA VAL A 38 9.82 -3.80 10.64
C VAL A 38 9.85 -3.02 11.95
N VAL A 39 8.68 -2.60 12.45
CA VAL A 39 8.56 -1.87 13.72
C VAL A 39 9.04 -2.72 14.90
N LEU A 40 8.69 -4.00 14.93
CA LEU A 40 9.13 -4.92 16.00
C LEU A 40 10.65 -5.12 16.00
N MET A 41 11.26 -5.32 14.84
CA MET A 41 12.72 -5.47 14.73
C MET A 41 13.46 -4.20 15.12
N SER A 42 12.99 -3.04 14.66
CA SER A 42 13.59 -1.75 15.08
C SER A 42 13.43 -1.52 16.59
N ALA A 43 12.29 -1.88 17.18
CA ALA A 43 12.07 -1.79 18.62
C ALA A 43 12.90 -2.80 19.45
N GLN A 44 13.43 -3.85 18.82
CA GLN A 44 14.40 -4.79 19.39
C GLN A 44 15.86 -4.30 19.23
N GLY A 45 16.08 -3.12 18.64
CA GLY A 45 17.40 -2.54 18.44
C GLY A 45 18.11 -3.01 17.17
N GLN A 46 17.42 -3.70 16.24
CA GLN A 46 17.99 -4.03 14.94
C GLN A 46 18.15 -2.77 14.10
N ALA A 47 19.33 -2.56 13.52
CA ALA A 47 19.59 -1.40 12.69
C ALA A 47 18.92 -1.56 11.31
N VAL A 48 18.69 -0.44 10.62
CA VAL A 48 18.11 -0.44 9.27
C VAL A 48 18.83 -1.39 8.30
N PRO A 49 20.19 -1.43 8.23
CA PRO A 49 20.91 -2.35 7.35
C PRO A 49 20.62 -3.84 7.63
N ASP A 50 20.47 -4.21 8.91
CA ASP A 50 20.18 -5.60 9.32
C ASP A 50 18.77 -5.98 8.88
N ILE A 51 17.80 -5.09 9.12
CA ILE A 51 16.40 -5.25 8.69
C ILE A 51 16.31 -5.39 7.17
N THR A 52 17.05 -4.57 6.41
CA THR A 52 17.06 -4.65 4.95
C THR A 52 17.66 -5.96 4.44
N SER A 53 18.69 -6.47 5.12
CA SER A 53 19.33 -7.73 4.74
C SER A 53 18.43 -8.93 5.04
N LEU A 54 17.71 -8.90 6.18
CA LEU A 54 16.81 -9.97 6.59
C LEU A 54 15.52 -10.02 5.75
N MET A 55 14.90 -8.87 5.48
CA MET A 55 13.60 -8.80 4.81
C MET A 55 13.66 -8.50 3.30
N GLN A 56 14.85 -8.22 2.76
CA GLN A 56 15.06 -7.80 1.37
C GLN A 56 14.21 -6.56 0.98
N PHE A 57 14.02 -5.64 1.92
CA PHE A 57 13.38 -4.35 1.66
C PHE A 57 14.41 -3.26 1.36
N SER A 58 13.98 -2.19 0.67
CA SER A 58 14.81 -1.01 0.51
C SER A 58 15.00 -0.29 1.85
N ALA A 59 16.17 0.31 2.04
CA ALA A 59 16.46 1.09 3.24
C ALA A 59 15.50 2.28 3.41
N ASP A 60 15.07 2.89 2.30
CA ASP A 60 14.10 3.99 2.29
C ASP A 60 12.74 3.52 2.81
N TYR A 61 12.26 2.35 2.36
CA TYR A 61 11.01 1.78 2.86
C TYR A 61 11.06 1.54 4.37
N VAL A 62 12.17 1.00 4.88
CA VAL A 62 12.33 0.75 6.32
C VAL A 62 12.30 2.06 7.10
N ARG A 63 13.04 3.09 6.64
CA ARG A 63 13.03 4.41 7.27
C ARG A 63 11.64 5.05 7.23
N ASP A 64 10.95 4.98 6.11
CA ASP A 64 9.60 5.52 5.95
C ASP A 64 8.62 4.87 6.93
N VAL A 65 8.71 3.56 7.13
CA VAL A 65 7.87 2.84 8.10
C VAL A 65 8.18 3.28 9.52
N ILE A 66 9.45 3.44 9.88
CA ILE A 66 9.86 3.90 11.22
C ILE A 66 9.39 5.33 11.47
N HIS A 67 9.60 6.25 10.52
CA HIS A 67 9.11 7.63 10.61
C HIS A 67 7.59 7.68 10.72
N ALA A 68 6.88 6.97 9.84
CA ALA A 68 5.42 6.91 9.86
C ALA A 68 4.88 6.37 11.20
N PHE A 69 5.55 5.37 11.78
CA PHE A 69 5.18 4.83 13.08
C PHE A 69 5.49 5.80 14.22
N ASN A 70 6.61 6.51 14.18
CA ASN A 70 6.95 7.52 15.18
C ASN A 70 5.93 8.67 15.21
N GLU A 71 5.43 9.08 14.04
CA GLU A 71 4.43 10.14 13.90
C GLU A 71 3.00 9.69 14.28
N ARG A 72 2.56 8.51 13.80
CA ARG A 72 1.14 8.08 13.87
C ARG A 72 0.89 6.83 14.73
N GLY A 73 1.92 6.21 15.27
CA GLY A 73 1.84 4.96 16.02
C GLY A 73 1.22 3.83 15.19
N LEU A 74 0.33 3.05 15.83
CA LEU A 74 -0.32 1.88 15.20
C LEU A 74 -1.14 2.21 13.95
N ALA A 75 -1.61 3.46 13.80
CA ALA A 75 -2.35 3.88 12.60
C ALA A 75 -1.46 3.84 11.34
N ALA A 76 -0.15 3.98 11.47
CA ALA A 76 0.82 3.88 10.36
C ALA A 76 0.88 2.49 9.72
N LEU A 77 0.46 1.46 10.46
CA LEU A 77 0.49 0.08 9.98
C LEU A 77 -0.63 -0.22 8.99
N ALA A 78 -1.72 0.56 9.02
CA ALA A 78 -2.81 0.37 8.07
C ALA A 78 -2.33 0.69 6.64
N PRO A 79 -2.67 -0.14 5.64
CA PRO A 79 -2.38 0.19 4.25
C PRO A 79 -3.10 1.50 3.91
N LYS A 80 -2.36 2.43 3.30
CA LYS A 80 -2.99 3.61 2.69
C LYS A 80 -3.77 3.10 1.49
N ARG A 81 -5.07 2.87 1.66
CA ARG A 81 -5.99 2.57 0.56
C ARG A 81 -6.08 3.83 -0.30
N SER A 82 -5.16 3.94 -1.25
CA SER A 82 -5.30 4.90 -2.32
C SER A 82 -6.38 4.34 -3.21
N GLY A 83 -7.60 4.88 -3.10
CA GLY A 83 -8.60 4.66 -4.14
C GLY A 83 -7.92 5.02 -5.45
N GLY A 84 -7.89 4.07 -6.39
CA GLY A 84 -7.25 4.30 -7.68
C GLY A 84 -7.83 5.55 -8.36
N ARG A 85 -7.26 5.93 -9.51
CA ARG A 85 -7.75 7.07 -10.28
C ARG A 85 -9.29 7.00 -10.37
N PRO A 86 -10.01 8.06 -9.96
CA PRO A 86 -11.46 8.05 -9.97
C PRO A 86 -11.96 7.63 -11.36
N ARG A 87 -13.01 6.81 -11.40
CA ARG A 87 -13.53 6.24 -12.64
C ARG A 87 -13.94 7.38 -13.58
N THR A 88 -13.27 7.48 -14.73
CA THR A 88 -13.58 8.51 -15.74
C THR A 88 -14.90 8.22 -16.47
N ILE A 89 -15.22 6.94 -16.65
CA ILE A 89 -16.47 6.51 -17.27
C ILE A 89 -17.51 6.27 -16.17
N GLY A 90 -18.39 7.27 -15.99
CA GLY A 90 -19.56 7.16 -15.13
C GLY A 90 -20.64 6.26 -15.74
N GLU A 91 -21.68 5.98 -14.96
CA GLU A 91 -22.78 5.08 -15.36
C GLU A 91 -23.51 5.56 -16.62
N GLN A 92 -23.70 6.87 -16.78
CA GLN A 92 -24.34 7.44 -17.96
C GLN A 92 -23.52 7.22 -19.23
N ILE A 93 -22.21 7.45 -19.17
CA ILE A 93 -21.30 7.22 -20.31
C ILE A 93 -21.27 5.72 -20.62
N ARG A 94 -21.24 4.86 -19.59
CA ARG A 94 -21.30 3.41 -19.78
C ARG A 94 -22.59 2.97 -20.49
N ARG A 95 -23.75 3.48 -20.07
CA ARG A 95 -25.03 3.21 -20.75
C ARG A 95 -25.01 3.67 -22.19
N ARG A 96 -24.44 4.85 -22.47
CA ARG A 96 -24.31 5.35 -23.84
C ARG A 96 -23.41 4.48 -24.70
N ILE A 97 -22.25 4.05 -24.19
CA ILE A 97 -21.35 3.11 -24.87
C ILE A 97 -22.08 1.79 -25.15
N CYS A 98 -22.77 1.22 -24.16
CA CYS A 98 -23.53 -0.02 -24.33
C CYS A 98 -24.65 0.13 -25.37
N LEU A 99 -25.35 1.28 -25.38
CA LEU A 99 -26.40 1.56 -26.36
C LEU A 99 -25.82 1.62 -27.78
N ILE A 100 -24.73 2.38 -27.97
CA ILE A 100 -24.04 2.47 -29.26
C ILE A 100 -23.59 1.09 -29.72
N ALA A 101 -22.94 0.31 -28.84
CA ALA A 101 -22.44 -1.02 -29.16
C ALA A 101 -23.55 -2.04 -29.50
N ARG A 102 -24.76 -1.86 -28.98
CA ARG A 102 -25.92 -2.73 -29.26
C ARG A 102 -26.71 -2.30 -30.48
N THR A 103 -26.50 -1.09 -30.99
CA THR A 103 -27.28 -0.58 -32.12
C THR A 103 -26.64 -1.03 -33.43
N SER A 104 -27.45 -1.49 -34.38
CA SER A 104 -26.95 -1.97 -35.68
C SER A 104 -26.26 -0.84 -36.44
N PRO A 105 -25.03 -1.03 -36.96
CA PRO A 105 -24.31 0.00 -37.73
C PRO A 105 -25.11 0.55 -38.92
N ALA A 106 -25.95 -0.28 -39.56
CA ALA A 106 -26.80 0.12 -40.67
C ALA A 106 -27.81 1.22 -40.27
N SER A 107 -28.32 1.20 -39.04
CA SER A 107 -29.22 2.24 -38.53
C SER A 107 -28.53 3.59 -38.26
N TRP A 108 -27.19 3.61 -38.28
CA TRP A 108 -26.37 4.81 -38.17
C TRP A 108 -25.76 5.20 -39.53
N GLY A 109 -26.24 4.61 -40.63
CA GLY A 109 -25.74 4.86 -41.98
C GLY A 109 -24.38 4.23 -42.28
N ILE A 110 -23.86 3.38 -41.38
CA ILE A 110 -22.61 2.66 -41.58
C ILE A 110 -22.94 1.32 -42.24
N THR A 111 -22.86 1.29 -43.58
CA THR A 111 -23.21 0.12 -44.40
C THR A 111 -22.00 -0.70 -44.83
N THR A 112 -20.79 -0.18 -44.66
CA THR A 112 -19.54 -0.84 -45.05
C THR A 112 -18.65 -1.05 -43.83
N PHE A 113 -18.10 -2.25 -43.69
CA PHE A 113 -17.08 -2.53 -42.70
C PHE A 113 -15.72 -2.20 -43.32
N SER A 114 -14.90 -1.43 -42.62
CA SER A 114 -13.51 -1.20 -43.04
C SER A 114 -12.72 -2.47 -42.81
N THR A 115 -12.64 -3.33 -43.83
CA THR A 115 -11.78 -4.51 -43.83
C THR A 115 -10.45 -4.10 -44.47
N ARG A 116 -9.42 -3.92 -43.64
CA ARG A 116 -8.02 -3.96 -44.05
C ARG A 116 -7.37 -5.18 -43.43
#